data_AF-A0A7S3HD56-F1
#
_entry.id   AF-A0A7S3HD56-F1
#
_cell.length_a   1.000
_cell.length_b   1.000
_cell.length_c   1.000
_cell.angle_alpha   90.00
_cell.angle_beta   90.00
_cell.angle_gamma   90.00
#
_symmetry.space_group_name_H-M   'P 1'
#
loop_
_entity.id
_entity.type
_entity.pdbx_description
1 polymer ?
#
loop_
_entity_poly.entity_id
_entity_poly.type
_entity_poly.pdbx_seq_one_letter_code
_entity_poly.pdbx_strand_id
1 'polypeptide(L)'
;MSKNLSRVGYYRLISSLSLRSSVSPRSPSIVRRNFCTSFKSMSSSLTASCSSDKPVISIDTVKHWKELCNKLHFSASVAENVWQVLETRYGEVQRHYHNMHHIRALLRHSATYADLIADKEAVDLAVYFHDVVYDPKSKTNEEDSADLFVNLCSPHISSTLGEKVRQYIIETKKHDVLLSDDNDLKLFIDMDMSILGVHPTQYAKY
;
A
#
# COMPACT_ATOMS: atom_id res chain seq x y z
N MET A 1 12.93 29.96 20.79
CA MET A 1 12.29 30.58 19.62
C MET A 1 12.06 29.49 18.58
N SER A 2 10.79 29.15 18.37
CA SER A 2 10.31 28.02 17.56
C SER A 2 10.71 28.10 16.09
N LYS A 3 11.15 26.97 15.52
CA LYS A 3 11.15 26.75 14.07
C LYS A 3 9.90 25.95 13.71
N ASN A 4 8.98 26.62 13.03
CA ASN A 4 7.83 26.02 12.35
C ASN A 4 8.32 25.05 11.27
N LEU A 5 7.95 23.77 11.41
CA LEU A 5 8.04 22.77 10.35
C LEU A 5 6.64 22.56 9.79
N SER A 6 6.34 23.26 8.69
CA SER A 6 5.18 23.00 7.87
C SER A 6 5.33 21.65 7.17
N ARG A 7 4.81 20.58 7.77
CA ARG A 7 4.59 19.29 7.11
C ARG A 7 3.22 19.31 6.45
N VAL A 8 3.18 19.58 5.15
CA VAL A 8 2.01 19.33 4.30
C VAL A 8 2.49 18.37 3.21
N GLY A 9 2.34 17.07 3.47
CA GLY A 9 2.51 16.00 2.49
C GLY A 9 1.18 15.76 1.79
N TYR A 10 1.17 15.95 0.47
CA TYR A 10 0.02 15.79 -0.42
C TYR A 10 -0.12 14.31 -0.82
N TYR A 11 -1.33 13.74 -0.78
CA TYR A 11 -1.59 12.34 -1.18
C TYR A 11 -2.58 12.26 -2.34
N ARG A 12 -2.18 11.64 -3.44
CA ARG A 12 -3.03 11.26 -4.59
C ARG A 12 -2.30 10.17 -5.40
N LEU A 13 -2.79 8.93 -5.35
CA LEU A 13 -3.01 8.09 -6.54
C LEU A 13 -4.21 7.13 -6.36
N ILE A 14 -4.51 6.63 -5.15
CA ILE A 14 -5.76 5.89 -4.90
C ILE A 14 -7.03 6.80 -4.95
N SER A 15 -6.88 8.11 -4.72
CA SER A 15 -7.97 9.09 -4.85
C SER A 15 -8.02 9.82 -6.21
N SER A 16 -7.16 9.48 -7.20
CA SER A 16 -7.03 10.27 -8.43
C SER A 16 -7.04 9.49 -9.74
N LEU A 17 -7.88 8.46 -9.85
CA LEU A 17 -8.48 8.06 -11.14
C LEU A 17 -9.63 8.99 -11.56
N SER A 18 -9.46 10.30 -11.32
CA SER A 18 -10.21 11.36 -12.00
C SER A 18 -9.40 12.66 -11.94
N LEU A 19 -9.16 13.20 -13.14
CA LEU A 19 -8.72 14.56 -13.48
C LEU A 19 -7.20 14.86 -13.45
N ARG A 20 -6.62 14.95 -14.66
CA ARG A 20 -5.55 15.89 -15.03
C ARG A 20 -6.16 17.09 -15.77
N SER A 21 -5.90 18.31 -15.31
CA SER A 21 -5.48 19.46 -16.13
C SER A 21 -5.04 20.61 -15.21
N SER A 22 -4.23 21.52 -15.75
CA SER A 22 -3.14 22.23 -15.08
C SER A 22 -3.37 23.73 -14.80
N VAL A 23 -2.65 24.24 -13.78
CA VAL A 23 -2.14 25.62 -13.49
C VAL A 23 -3.06 26.72 -12.86
N SER A 24 -2.86 26.96 -11.53
CA SER A 24 -2.49 28.19 -10.73
C SER A 24 -2.87 29.64 -11.19
N PRO A 25 -2.86 30.68 -10.30
CA PRO A 25 -3.35 30.84 -8.92
C PRO A 25 -4.18 32.15 -8.68
N ARG A 26 -5.02 32.19 -7.63
CA ARG A 26 -5.23 33.36 -6.70
C ARG A 26 -6.24 33.01 -5.58
N SER A 27 -5.88 33.38 -4.35
CA SER A 27 -6.61 33.25 -3.07
C SER A 27 -7.83 34.21 -2.97
N PRO A 28 -8.56 34.27 -1.83
CA PRO A 28 -9.33 33.22 -1.19
C PRO A 28 -10.76 33.70 -0.85
N SER A 29 -11.81 32.99 -1.26
CA SER A 29 -13.10 33.12 -0.58
C SER A 29 -14.08 32.01 -0.98
N ILE A 30 -14.51 31.30 0.04
CA ILE A 30 -15.63 30.36 0.12
C ILE A 30 -16.84 30.89 -0.66
N VAL A 31 -17.23 30.25 -1.76
CA VAL A 31 -18.62 30.08 -2.22
C VAL A 31 -18.67 28.90 -3.20
N ARG A 32 -19.55 27.94 -2.91
CA ARG A 32 -20.00 26.86 -3.81
C ARG A 32 -20.49 27.43 -5.15
N ARG A 33 -19.99 26.95 -6.29
CA ARG A 33 -20.73 27.03 -7.57
C ARG A 33 -20.45 25.83 -8.47
N ASN A 34 -21.56 25.18 -8.83
CA ASN A 34 -21.71 24.29 -9.97
C ASN A 34 -21.25 24.99 -11.26
N PHE A 35 -20.54 24.28 -12.14
CA PHE A 35 -20.46 24.64 -13.55
C PHE A 35 -20.62 23.39 -14.42
N CYS A 36 -21.81 23.28 -14.99
CA CYS A 36 -22.10 22.57 -16.22
C CYS A 36 -22.08 23.62 -17.33
N THR A 37 -21.19 23.51 -18.31
CA THR A 37 -21.37 24.14 -19.62
C THR A 37 -21.14 23.09 -20.68
N SER A 38 -22.27 22.64 -21.21
CA SER A 38 -22.46 21.68 -22.28
C SER A 38 -21.91 22.19 -23.61
N PHE A 39 -21.29 21.30 -24.39
CA PHE A 39 -21.32 21.39 -25.86
C PHE A 39 -22.35 20.37 -26.38
N LYS A 40 -23.50 20.93 -26.76
CA LYS A 40 -24.57 20.46 -27.66
C LYS A 40 -24.94 18.97 -27.73
N SER A 41 -26.18 18.74 -27.29
CA SER A 41 -27.26 18.07 -28.03
C SER A 41 -27.08 16.60 -28.40
N MET A 42 -27.60 15.71 -27.55
CA MET A 42 -28.75 14.87 -27.92
C MET A 42 -29.29 14.16 -26.67
N SER A 43 -30.62 14.07 -26.63
CA SER A 43 -31.48 13.44 -25.62
C SER A 43 -30.98 12.10 -25.09
N SER A 44 -30.86 11.97 -23.76
CA SER A 44 -31.45 10.86 -22.97
C SER A 44 -31.07 10.98 -21.49
N SER A 45 -32.07 10.86 -20.62
CA SER A 45 -31.89 10.76 -19.17
C SER A 45 -31.10 9.50 -18.82
N LEU A 46 -29.83 9.67 -18.44
CA LEU A 46 -29.08 8.67 -17.68
C LEU A 46 -28.31 9.41 -16.58
N THR A 47 -28.87 9.38 -15.37
CA THR A 47 -28.14 9.69 -14.14
C THR A 47 -27.00 8.69 -14.01
N ALA A 48 -25.75 9.14 -14.17
CA ALA A 48 -24.58 8.34 -13.83
C ALA A 48 -24.55 8.13 -12.31
N SER A 49 -25.04 6.97 -11.86
CA SER A 49 -24.80 6.47 -10.52
C SER A 49 -23.32 6.12 -10.39
N CYS A 50 -22.61 6.76 -9.48
CA CYS A 50 -21.28 6.36 -9.07
C CYS A 50 -21.44 5.15 -8.15
N SER A 51 -21.57 3.94 -8.71
CA SER A 51 -21.54 2.72 -7.89
C SER A 51 -20.09 2.43 -7.53
N SER A 52 -19.70 2.82 -6.33
CA SER A 52 -18.42 2.48 -5.70
C SER A 52 -18.44 1.07 -5.11
N ASP A 53 -18.99 0.09 -5.83
CA ASP A 53 -19.19 -1.26 -5.33
C ASP A 53 -18.22 -2.24 -6.00
N LYS A 54 -16.91 -1.99 -5.85
CA LYS A 54 -15.97 -3.11 -6.01
C LYS A 54 -16.26 -4.10 -4.88
N PRO A 55 -16.40 -5.41 -5.18
CA PRO A 55 -16.71 -6.41 -4.17
C PRO A 55 -15.63 -6.38 -3.08
N VAL A 56 -16.06 -6.47 -1.82
CA VAL A 56 -15.15 -6.59 -0.69
C VAL A 56 -14.44 -7.94 -0.80
N ILE A 57 -13.20 -7.92 -1.26
CA ILE A 57 -12.36 -9.12 -1.38
C ILE A 57 -12.01 -9.58 0.04
N SER A 58 -12.38 -10.81 0.38
CA SER A 58 -11.94 -11.47 1.61
C SER A 58 -10.61 -12.18 1.34
N ILE A 59 -9.57 -11.86 2.10
CA ILE A 59 -8.25 -12.48 1.99
C ILE A 59 -8.00 -13.33 3.25
N ASP A 60 -7.79 -14.62 3.03
CA ASP A 60 -7.14 -15.52 3.99
C ASP A 60 -5.63 -15.42 3.77
N THR A 61 -4.93 -14.87 4.76
CA THR A 61 -3.48 -14.60 4.68
C THR A 61 -2.66 -15.88 4.57
N VAL A 62 -3.05 -16.95 5.25
CA VAL A 62 -2.34 -18.24 5.19
C VAL A 62 -2.49 -18.84 3.79
N LYS A 63 -3.73 -18.86 3.27
CA LYS A 63 -4.01 -19.37 1.94
C LYS A 63 -3.29 -18.56 0.86
N HIS A 64 -3.36 -17.24 0.95
CA HIS A 64 -2.69 -16.34 0.02
C HIS A 64 -1.16 -16.53 0.04
N TRP A 65 -0.56 -16.67 1.23
CA TRP A 65 0.88 -16.95 1.36
C TRP A 65 1.26 -18.26 0.66
N LYS A 66 0.50 -19.33 0.88
CA LYS A 66 0.73 -20.63 0.22
C LYS A 66 0.63 -20.52 -1.31
N GLU A 67 -0.36 -19.79 -1.83
CA GLU A 67 -0.51 -19.55 -3.26
C GLU A 67 0.66 -18.74 -3.84
N LEU A 68 1.12 -17.71 -3.15
CA LEU A 68 2.29 -16.92 -3.53
C LEU A 68 3.56 -17.78 -3.54
N CYS A 69 3.81 -18.55 -2.49
CA CYS A 69 4.93 -19.49 -2.41
C CYS A 69 4.91 -20.53 -3.52
N ASN A 70 3.74 -21.07 -3.86
CA ASN A 70 3.60 -22.03 -4.96
C ASN A 70 3.96 -21.41 -6.31
N LYS A 71 3.54 -20.17 -6.58
CA LYS A 71 3.92 -19.42 -7.80
C LYS A 71 5.41 -19.14 -7.86
N LEU A 72 6.03 -18.86 -6.72
CA LEU A 72 7.47 -18.61 -6.59
C LEU A 72 8.30 -19.89 -6.43
N HIS A 73 7.68 -21.06 -6.50
CA HIS A 73 8.34 -22.37 -6.38
C HIS A 73 9.09 -22.59 -5.06
N PHE A 74 8.60 -22.03 -3.97
CA PHE A 74 9.12 -22.33 -2.64
C PHE A 74 8.80 -23.79 -2.30
N SER A 75 9.72 -24.48 -1.63
CA SER A 75 9.37 -25.77 -1.04
C SER A 75 8.35 -25.57 0.08
N ALA A 76 7.50 -26.58 0.32
CA ALA A 76 6.49 -26.51 1.37
C ALA A 76 7.11 -26.24 2.77
N SER A 77 8.30 -26.80 3.04
CA SER A 77 9.01 -26.58 4.31
C SER A 77 9.49 -25.14 4.46
N VAL A 78 10.02 -24.54 3.39
CA VAL A 78 10.43 -23.12 3.40
C VAL A 78 9.21 -22.22 3.60
N ALA A 79 8.14 -22.45 2.84
CA ALA A 79 6.91 -21.66 2.96
C ALA A 79 6.32 -21.69 4.38
N GLU A 80 6.32 -22.86 5.02
CA GLU A 80 5.85 -23.03 6.40
C GLU A 80 6.76 -22.33 7.42
N ASN A 81 8.08 -22.51 7.30
CA ASN A 81 9.05 -21.87 8.20
C ASN A 81 8.95 -20.33 8.15
N VAL A 82 8.84 -19.77 6.94
CA VAL A 82 8.68 -18.31 6.77
C VAL A 82 7.33 -17.86 7.33
N TRP A 83 6.26 -18.61 7.10
CA TRP A 83 4.94 -18.29 7.66
C TRP A 83 4.96 -18.21 9.20
N GLN A 84 5.61 -19.17 9.86
CA GLN A 84 5.73 -19.16 11.33
C GLN A 84 6.47 -17.92 11.85
N VAL A 85 7.49 -17.45 11.13
CA VAL A 85 8.17 -16.19 11.46
C VAL A 85 7.20 -15.01 11.30
N LEU A 86 6.50 -14.90 10.18
CA LEU A 86 5.53 -13.82 9.94
C LEU A 86 4.43 -13.81 11.01
N GLU A 87 3.83 -14.96 11.30
CA GLU A 87 2.77 -15.09 12.31
C GLU A 87 3.27 -14.70 13.71
N THR A 88 4.46 -15.17 14.09
CA THR A 88 5.07 -14.82 15.39
C THR A 88 5.31 -13.31 15.50
N ARG A 89 5.93 -12.71 14.47
CA ARG A 89 6.29 -11.28 14.47
C ARG A 89 5.06 -10.39 14.49
N TYR A 90 4.09 -10.64 13.61
CA TYR A 90 2.85 -9.84 13.56
C TYR A 90 1.88 -10.15 14.70
N GLY A 91 2.14 -11.21 15.48
CA GLY A 91 1.42 -11.55 16.72
C GLY A 91 2.02 -10.95 17.99
N GLU A 92 3.14 -10.21 17.90
CA GLU A 92 3.78 -9.58 19.05
C GLU A 92 2.83 -8.56 19.74
N VAL A 93 2.69 -8.68 21.07
CA VAL A 93 1.66 -7.99 21.86
C VAL A 93 1.75 -6.45 21.85
N GLN A 94 2.92 -5.89 21.55
CA GLN A 94 3.12 -4.45 21.46
C GLN A 94 2.60 -3.83 20.14
N ARG A 95 2.15 -4.65 19.18
CA ARG A 95 1.70 -4.17 17.86
C ARG A 95 0.21 -3.84 17.86
N HIS A 96 -0.11 -2.55 17.97
CA HIS A 96 -1.50 -2.08 17.87
C HIS A 96 -2.00 -2.01 16.42
N TYR A 97 -1.20 -1.44 15.51
CA TYR A 97 -1.58 -1.23 14.10
C TYR A 97 -0.88 -2.21 13.15
N HIS A 98 0.45 -2.25 13.17
CA HIS A 98 1.28 -3.07 12.27
C HIS A 98 1.25 -4.57 12.67
N ASN A 99 0.07 -5.19 12.57
CA ASN A 99 -0.21 -6.59 12.87
C ASN A 99 -0.86 -7.29 11.66
N MET A 100 -1.27 -8.55 11.81
CA MET A 100 -1.81 -9.35 10.70
C MET A 100 -3.11 -8.76 10.09
N HIS A 101 -3.84 -7.90 10.80
CA HIS A 101 -4.98 -7.18 10.23
C HIS A 101 -4.54 -6.12 9.21
N HIS A 102 -3.42 -5.42 9.44
CA HIS A 102 -2.82 -4.48 8.47
C HIS A 102 -2.38 -5.23 7.21
N ILE A 103 -1.66 -6.33 7.36
CA ILE A 103 -1.22 -7.18 6.23
C ILE A 103 -2.42 -7.64 5.39
N ARG A 104 -3.49 -8.10 6.03
CA ARG A 104 -4.73 -8.47 5.33
C ARG A 104 -5.35 -7.28 4.59
N ALA A 105 -5.34 -6.08 5.17
CA ALA A 105 -5.87 -4.89 4.51
C ALA A 105 -5.05 -4.52 3.25
N LEU A 106 -3.72 -4.57 3.34
CA LEU A 106 -2.85 -4.33 2.18
C LEU A 106 -3.03 -5.36 1.07
N LEU A 107 -3.13 -6.65 1.40
CA LEU A 107 -3.41 -7.69 0.40
C LEU A 107 -4.78 -7.51 -0.26
N ARG A 108 -5.77 -6.98 0.46
CA ARG A 108 -7.07 -6.61 -0.13
C ARG A 108 -6.91 -5.46 -1.13
N HIS A 109 -6.11 -4.45 -0.82
CA HIS A 109 -5.80 -3.40 -1.78
C HIS A 109 -5.05 -3.93 -3.01
N SER A 110 -4.02 -4.76 -2.80
CA SER A 110 -3.28 -5.44 -3.88
C SER A 110 -4.23 -6.24 -4.80
N ALA A 111 -5.18 -6.99 -4.23
CA ALA A 111 -6.19 -7.70 -5.00
C ALA A 111 -7.20 -6.76 -5.71
N THR A 112 -7.60 -5.67 -5.06
CA THR A 112 -8.57 -4.70 -5.59
C THR A 112 -8.02 -3.93 -6.80
N TYR A 113 -6.72 -3.69 -6.81
CA TYR A 113 -6.00 -2.93 -7.84
C TYR A 113 -5.06 -3.81 -8.65
N ALA A 114 -5.30 -5.12 -8.72
CA ALA A 114 -4.42 -6.08 -9.40
C ALA A 114 -4.14 -5.69 -10.87
N ASP A 115 -5.13 -5.13 -11.58
CA ASP A 115 -4.97 -4.66 -12.98
C ASP A 115 -3.99 -3.49 -13.15
N LEU A 116 -3.63 -2.82 -12.04
CA LEU A 116 -2.68 -1.70 -12.03
C LEU A 116 -1.29 -2.13 -11.57
N ILE A 117 -1.12 -3.36 -11.07
CA ILE A 117 0.12 -3.87 -10.53
C ILE A 117 0.79 -4.74 -11.60
N ALA A 118 1.98 -4.34 -12.05
CA ALA A 118 2.73 -5.08 -13.07
C ALA A 118 3.40 -6.33 -12.50
N ASP A 119 3.95 -6.22 -11.29
CA ASP A 119 4.67 -7.29 -10.58
C ASP A 119 4.01 -7.56 -9.23
N LYS A 120 2.95 -8.37 -9.27
CA LYS A 120 2.12 -8.63 -8.10
C LYS A 120 2.88 -9.42 -7.03
N GLU A 121 3.76 -10.33 -7.46
CA GLU A 121 4.60 -11.11 -6.56
C GLU A 121 5.55 -10.21 -5.76
N ALA A 122 6.18 -9.21 -6.38
CA ALA A 122 7.01 -8.24 -5.67
C ALA A 122 6.21 -7.43 -4.65
N VAL A 123 5.03 -6.92 -5.04
CA VAL A 123 4.17 -6.14 -4.15
C VAL A 123 3.68 -6.98 -2.97
N ASP A 124 3.22 -8.20 -3.21
CA ASP A 124 2.70 -9.06 -2.14
C ASP A 124 3.81 -9.49 -1.17
N LEU A 125 5.02 -9.79 -1.67
CA LEU A 125 6.18 -10.04 -0.81
C LEU A 125 6.55 -8.80 0.02
N ALA A 126 6.58 -7.61 -0.58
CA ALA A 126 6.84 -6.37 0.16
C ALA A 126 5.77 -6.13 1.24
N VAL A 127 4.49 -6.38 0.94
CA VAL A 127 3.39 -6.31 1.91
C VAL A 127 3.66 -7.21 3.12
N TYR A 128 4.06 -8.47 2.92
CA TYR A 128 4.34 -9.38 4.04
C TYR A 128 5.55 -8.99 4.88
N PHE A 129 6.51 -8.23 4.34
CA PHE A 129 7.79 -8.00 5.01
C PHE A 129 8.04 -6.56 5.46
N HIS A 130 7.33 -5.55 4.96
CA HIS A 130 7.70 -4.15 5.20
C HIS A 130 7.88 -3.75 6.67
N ASP A 131 7.05 -4.29 7.57
CA ASP A 131 7.07 -4.05 9.02
C ASP A 131 7.26 -5.33 9.84
N VAL A 132 7.90 -6.36 9.26
CA VAL A 132 8.08 -7.65 9.94
C VAL A 132 8.97 -7.52 11.18
N VAL A 133 9.93 -6.60 11.18
CA VAL A 133 10.67 -6.17 12.36
C VAL A 133 10.07 -4.87 12.88
N TYR A 134 9.75 -4.83 14.17
CA TYR A 134 9.14 -3.66 14.81
C TYR A 134 9.68 -3.46 16.22
N ASP A 135 10.60 -2.52 16.36
CA ASP A 135 10.98 -1.91 17.63
C ASP A 135 10.63 -0.42 17.59
N PRO A 136 9.67 0.08 18.39
CA PRO A 136 9.29 1.50 18.45
C PRO A 136 10.44 2.46 18.74
N LYS A 137 11.56 1.97 19.28
CA LYS A 137 12.75 2.77 19.61
C LYS A 137 13.84 2.69 18.53
N SER A 138 13.71 1.74 17.59
CA SER A 138 14.67 1.56 16.53
C SER A 138 14.44 2.54 15.39
N LYS A 139 15.53 2.89 14.69
CA LYS A 139 15.53 3.67 13.45
C LYS A 139 15.89 2.80 12.24
N THR A 140 16.00 1.50 12.43
CA THR A 140 16.45 0.54 11.42
C THR A 140 15.39 -0.52 11.11
N ASN A 141 14.15 -0.36 11.57
CA ASN A 141 13.10 -1.37 11.39
C ASN A 141 12.92 -1.77 9.93
N GLU A 142 12.98 -0.81 9.00
CA GLU A 142 12.84 -1.08 7.57
C GLU A 142 14.07 -1.83 7.02
N GLU A 143 15.28 -1.43 7.40
CA GLU A 143 16.50 -2.16 7.03
C GLU A 143 16.53 -3.58 7.62
N ASP A 144 16.18 -3.73 8.90
CA ASP A 144 16.14 -5.01 9.59
C ASP A 144 15.07 -5.94 9.01
N SER A 145 13.92 -5.38 8.59
CA SER A 145 12.86 -6.09 7.86
C SER A 145 13.32 -6.54 6.48
N ALA A 146 14.03 -5.67 5.75
CA ALA A 146 14.60 -5.97 4.45
C ALA A 146 15.68 -7.07 4.55
N ASP A 147 16.53 -7.02 5.58
CA ASP A 147 17.54 -8.05 5.84
C ASP A 147 16.90 -9.38 6.23
N LEU A 148 15.84 -9.36 7.05
CA LEU A 148 15.09 -10.57 7.37
C LEU A 148 14.45 -11.20 6.12
N PHE A 149 13.88 -10.38 5.23
CA PHE A 149 13.38 -10.84 3.93
C PHE A 149 14.49 -11.48 3.10
N VAL A 150 15.64 -10.81 2.96
CA VAL A 150 16.76 -11.33 2.16
C VAL A 150 17.23 -12.68 2.70
N ASN A 151 17.35 -12.82 4.02
CA ASN A 151 17.80 -14.05 4.65
C ASN A 151 16.81 -15.21 4.45
N LEU A 152 15.51 -14.94 4.47
CA LEU A 152 14.48 -15.98 4.41
C LEU A 152 14.01 -16.33 2.99
N CYS A 153 14.00 -15.35 2.08
CA CYS A 153 13.33 -15.50 0.78
C CYS A 153 14.29 -15.45 -0.41
N SER A 154 15.35 -14.61 -0.38
CA SER A 154 16.27 -14.47 -1.53
C SER A 154 16.91 -15.77 -2.02
N PRO A 155 17.22 -16.78 -1.17
CA PRO A 155 17.72 -18.08 -1.65
C PRO A 155 16.74 -18.87 -2.52
N HIS A 156 15.46 -18.46 -2.55
CA HIS A 156 14.36 -19.17 -3.19
C HIS A 156 13.69 -18.40 -4.34
N ILE A 157 14.18 -17.20 -4.67
CA ILE A 157 13.68 -16.33 -5.74
C ILE A 157 14.82 -15.86 -6.64
N SER A 158 14.47 -15.21 -7.76
CA SER A 158 15.47 -14.54 -8.60
C SER A 158 16.10 -13.36 -7.85
N SER A 159 17.38 -13.07 -8.14
CA SER A 159 18.07 -11.91 -7.56
C SER A 159 17.35 -10.60 -7.86
N THR A 160 16.83 -10.45 -9.08
CA THR A 160 16.06 -9.28 -9.50
C THR A 160 14.81 -9.06 -8.65
N LEU A 161 14.04 -10.12 -8.37
CA LEU A 161 12.86 -10.02 -7.50
C LEU A 161 13.27 -9.71 -6.06
N GLY A 162 14.32 -10.37 -5.55
CA GLY A 162 14.83 -10.12 -4.20
C GLY A 162 15.31 -8.68 -4.00
N GLU A 163 16.07 -8.13 -4.94
CA GLU A 163 16.54 -6.74 -4.90
C GLU A 163 15.38 -5.74 -4.95
N LYS A 164 14.39 -5.99 -5.81
CA LYS A 164 13.20 -5.15 -5.95
C LYS A 164 12.38 -5.11 -4.66
N VAL A 165 12.07 -6.26 -4.07
CA VAL A 165 11.32 -6.34 -2.81
C VAL A 165 12.09 -5.70 -1.66
N ARG A 166 13.40 -5.96 -1.57
CA ARG A 166 14.27 -5.32 -0.59
C ARG A 166 14.20 -3.79 -0.71
N GLN A 167 14.25 -3.26 -1.93
CA GLN A 167 14.11 -1.82 -2.16
C GLN A 167 12.74 -1.31 -1.70
N TYR A 168 11.65 -2.01 -2.03
CA TYR A 168 10.31 -1.60 -1.63
C TYR A 168 10.16 -1.48 -0.12
N ILE A 169 10.70 -2.44 0.63
CA ILE A 169 10.68 -2.42 2.08
C ILE A 169 11.44 -1.18 2.61
N ILE A 170 12.64 -0.91 2.09
CA ILE A 170 13.46 0.25 2.52
C ILE A 170 12.76 1.59 2.23
N GLU A 171 12.06 1.71 1.11
CA GLU A 171 11.38 2.95 0.70
C GLU A 171 10.18 3.31 1.59
N THR A 172 9.64 2.36 2.37
CA THR A 172 8.61 2.64 3.39
C THR A 172 9.10 3.59 4.48
N LYS A 173 10.42 3.70 4.70
CA LYS A 173 10.97 4.58 5.74
C LYS A 173 10.66 6.06 5.54
N LYS A 174 10.65 6.52 4.28
CA LYS A 174 10.44 7.92 3.91
C LYS A 174 9.08 8.18 3.30
N HIS A 175 8.47 7.14 2.71
CA HIS A 175 7.24 7.25 1.92
C HIS A 175 7.32 8.32 0.82
N ASP A 176 8.52 8.66 0.33
CA ASP A 176 8.76 9.72 -0.66
C ASP A 176 9.19 9.11 -2.00
N VAL A 177 8.19 8.61 -2.73
CA VAL A 177 8.37 7.89 -4.00
C VAL A 177 7.85 8.68 -5.20
N LEU A 178 7.65 9.99 -5.04
CA LEU A 178 7.10 10.87 -6.09
C LEU A 178 7.94 10.87 -7.36
N LEU A 179 9.26 10.81 -7.21
CA LEU A 179 10.23 10.82 -8.31
C LEU A 179 10.62 9.42 -8.79
N SER A 180 10.09 8.35 -8.19
CA SER A 180 10.30 6.99 -8.68
C SER A 180 9.62 6.81 -10.04
N ASP A 181 10.21 6.05 -10.96
CA ASP A 181 9.54 5.62 -12.19
C ASP A 181 8.79 4.29 -12.02
N ASP A 182 8.93 3.66 -10.86
CA ASP A 182 8.27 2.41 -10.51
C ASP A 182 6.86 2.68 -9.96
N ASN A 183 5.85 2.35 -10.77
CA ASN A 183 4.43 2.54 -10.40
C ASN A 183 3.96 1.53 -9.35
N ASP A 184 4.52 0.32 -9.32
CA ASP A 184 4.15 -0.69 -8.33
C ASP A 184 4.64 -0.25 -6.94
N LEU A 185 5.84 0.34 -6.86
CA LEU A 185 6.34 0.97 -5.63
C LEU A 185 5.42 2.10 -5.16
N LYS A 186 5.01 2.98 -6.07
CA LYS A 186 4.08 4.08 -5.73
C LYS A 186 2.76 3.57 -5.19
N LEU A 187 2.19 2.57 -5.86
CA LEU A 187 0.95 1.92 -5.41
C LEU A 187 1.14 1.26 -4.04
N PHE A 188 2.27 0.56 -3.84
CA PHE A 188 2.58 -0.08 -2.56
C PHE A 188 2.66 0.94 -1.41
N ILE A 189 3.38 2.05 -1.58
CA ILE A 189 3.44 3.13 -0.59
C ILE A 189 2.06 3.75 -0.35
N ASP A 190 1.28 3.99 -1.40
CA ASP A 190 -0.10 4.48 -1.27
C ASP A 190 -1.00 3.51 -0.47
N MET A 191 -0.82 2.20 -0.66
CA MET A 191 -1.55 1.17 0.09
C MET A 191 -1.15 1.17 1.57
N ASP A 192 0.15 1.20 1.88
CA ASP A 192 0.67 1.24 3.26
C ASP A 192 0.12 2.44 4.04
N MET A 193 0.03 3.59 3.36
CA MET A 193 -0.46 4.84 3.94
C MET A 193 -1.98 5.02 3.91
N SER A 194 -2.73 4.07 3.36
CA SER A 194 -4.17 4.22 3.08
C SER A 194 -5.02 4.53 4.32
N ILE A 195 -4.58 4.11 5.51
CA ILE A 195 -5.25 4.43 6.77
C ILE A 195 -5.35 5.93 7.04
N LEU A 196 -4.40 6.74 6.56
CA LEU A 196 -4.43 8.19 6.72
C LEU A 196 -5.58 8.86 5.94
N GLY A 197 -6.16 8.15 4.97
CA GLY A 197 -7.30 8.60 4.17
C GLY A 197 -8.67 8.10 4.65
N VAL A 198 -8.74 7.28 5.70
CA VAL A 198 -10.03 6.76 6.18
C VAL A 198 -10.83 7.80 6.98
N HIS A 199 -12.14 7.61 7.10
CA HIS A 199 -12.99 8.50 7.88
C HIS A 199 -12.50 8.58 9.35
N PRO A 200 -12.55 9.75 10.02
CA PRO A 200 -12.01 9.91 11.38
C PRO A 200 -12.53 8.90 12.41
N THR A 201 -13.79 8.45 12.29
CA THR A 201 -14.38 7.43 13.17
C THR A 201 -13.80 6.02 12.98
N GLN A 202 -13.25 5.73 11.80
CA GLN A 202 -12.51 4.50 11.55
C GLN A 202 -11.05 4.65 11.98
N TYR A 203 -10.45 5.82 11.75
CA TYR A 203 -9.10 6.13 12.20
C TYR A 203 -8.96 6.04 13.73
N ALA A 204 -9.94 6.55 14.49
CA ALA A 204 -9.94 6.56 15.96
C ALA A 204 -9.95 5.17 16.63
N LYS A 205 -10.01 4.08 15.87
CA LYS A 205 -9.92 2.70 16.38
C LYS A 205 -8.46 2.21 16.53
N TYR A 206 -7.51 3.00 16.05
CA TYR A 206 -6.07 2.72 16.04
C TYR A 206 -5.34 3.78 16.87
#